data_AF-A0A524NSG2-F1
#
_entry.id   AF-A0A524NSG2-F1
#
_cell.length_a   1.000
_cell.length_b   1.000
_cell.length_c   1.000
_cell.angle_alpha   90.00
_cell.angle_beta   90.00
_cell.angle_gamma   90.00
#
_symmetry.space_group_name_H-M   'P 1'
#
loop_
_entity.id
_entity.type
_entity.pdbx_description
1 polymer ?
#
loop_
_entity_poly.entity_id
_entity_poly.type
_entity_poly.pdbx_seq_one_letter_code
_entity_poly.pdbx_strand_id
1 'polypeptide(L)'
;MPPPPFTLIMSSEESTQIFDIVSYCKNCGQCSLTCPPHFYGLFNPLGVIREVQMGNLQEAITNQSLFNCLTCNRCMTYCPNSKNGEGMNFAVLMRLLREYAHNHQVPIKNSTNPPGLCTLLSYPDKNTEISEKPEILLSLTDI
;
A
#
# COMPACT_ATOMS: atom_id res chain seq x y z
N MET A 1 -22.76 -2.15 -4.57
CA MET A 1 -21.86 -3.31 -4.71
C MET A 1 -21.85 -3.97 -3.33
N PRO A 2 -22.36 -5.20 -3.18
CA PRO A 2 -22.32 -5.88 -1.88
C PRO A 2 -20.86 -6.13 -1.48
N PRO A 3 -20.51 -6.01 -0.18
CA PRO A 3 -19.15 -6.26 0.29
C PRO A 3 -18.73 -7.71 0.03
N PRO A 4 -17.46 -7.98 -0.34
CA PRO A 4 -16.98 -9.34 -0.55
C PRO A 4 -17.08 -10.18 0.73
N PRO A 5 -17.22 -11.52 0.61
CA PRO A 5 -17.40 -12.41 1.76
C PRO A 5 -16.15 -12.34 2.65
N PHE A 6 -16.33 -11.75 3.84
CA PHE A 6 -15.28 -11.52 4.82
C PHE A 6 -14.59 -12.81 5.24
N THR A 7 -13.28 -12.93 5.01
CA THR A 7 -12.41 -13.79 5.81
C THR A 7 -11.87 -12.95 6.97
N LEU A 8 -12.63 -12.95 8.06
CA LEU A 8 -12.46 -12.12 9.25
C LEU A 8 -11.18 -12.48 10.01
N ILE A 9 -10.24 -11.54 10.10
CA ILE A 9 -9.17 -11.54 11.13
C ILE A 9 -9.25 -10.25 11.98
N MET A 10 -9.93 -9.19 11.52
CA MET A 10 -10.04 -7.92 12.25
C MET A 10 -11.28 -7.85 13.16
N SER A 11 -11.23 -6.95 14.15
CA SER A 11 -12.44 -6.47 14.83
C SER A 11 -13.47 -5.92 13.83
N SER A 12 -14.76 -6.07 14.13
CA SER A 12 -15.85 -5.64 13.23
C SER A 12 -15.83 -4.14 12.94
N GLU A 13 -15.29 -3.33 13.87
CA GLU A 13 -15.28 -1.88 13.76
C GLU A 13 -14.15 -1.38 12.83
N GLU A 14 -12.91 -1.84 13.02
CA GLU A 14 -11.76 -1.41 12.21
C GLU A 14 -11.92 -1.81 10.73
N SER A 15 -12.42 -3.02 10.51
CA SER A 15 -12.68 -3.51 9.15
C SER A 15 -13.76 -2.70 8.45
N THR A 16 -14.84 -2.34 9.14
CA THR A 16 -15.91 -1.49 8.60
C THR A 16 -15.34 -0.15 8.15
N GLN A 17 -14.53 0.51 9.00
CA GLN A 17 -13.91 1.79 8.64
C GLN A 17 -12.99 1.70 7.42
N ILE A 18 -12.19 0.63 7.31
CA ILE A 18 -11.31 0.41 6.15
C ILE A 18 -12.13 0.25 4.88
N PHE A 19 -13.20 -0.55 4.92
CA PHE A 19 -14.08 -0.78 3.77
C PHE A 19 -14.80 0.50 3.32
N ASP A 20 -15.28 1.30 4.28
CA ASP A 20 -15.91 2.59 3.98
C ASP A 20 -14.96 3.50 3.21
N ILE A 21 -13.70 3.61 3.65
CA ILE A 21 -12.69 4.42 2.96
C ILE A 21 -12.44 3.94 1.53
N VAL A 22 -12.24 2.63 1.33
CA VAL A 22 -11.92 2.11 -0.02
C VAL A 22 -13.13 2.09 -0.94
N SER A 23 -14.36 2.14 -0.42
CA SER A 23 -15.59 2.18 -1.22
C SER A 23 -15.68 3.45 -2.10
N TYR A 24 -15.05 4.54 -1.67
CA TYR A 24 -14.96 5.79 -2.44
C TYR A 24 -13.99 5.67 -3.63
N CYS A 25 -13.04 4.74 -3.61
CA CYS A 25 -12.05 4.62 -4.67
C CYS A 25 -12.68 4.06 -5.96
N LYS A 26 -12.52 4.81 -7.06
CA LYS A 26 -12.94 4.40 -8.42
C LYS A 26 -11.83 3.81 -9.28
N ASN A 27 -10.71 3.41 -8.67
CA ASN A 27 -9.58 2.76 -9.35
C ASN A 27 -8.98 3.52 -10.53
N CYS A 28 -8.97 4.86 -10.47
CA CYS A 28 -8.44 5.73 -11.52
C CYS A 28 -6.90 5.69 -11.67
N GLY A 29 -6.16 5.20 -10.66
CA GLY A 29 -4.70 5.06 -10.71
C GLY A 29 -3.88 6.34 -10.48
N GLN A 30 -4.52 7.48 -10.21
CA GLN A 30 -3.80 8.74 -9.95
C GLN A 30 -2.81 8.65 -8.78
N CYS A 31 -3.13 7.85 -7.77
CA CYS A 31 -2.23 7.60 -6.64
C CYS A 31 -0.90 6.97 -7.07
N SER A 32 -0.91 6.04 -8.03
CA SER A 32 0.29 5.42 -8.58
C SER A 32 1.14 6.43 -9.36
N LEU A 33 0.51 7.30 -10.15
CA LEU A 33 1.20 8.32 -10.96
C LEU A 33 1.87 9.44 -10.15
N THR A 34 1.49 9.64 -8.89
CA THR A 34 2.06 10.73 -8.06
C THR A 34 2.96 10.21 -6.93
N CYS A 35 2.93 8.89 -6.67
CA CYS A 35 3.64 8.27 -5.56
C CYS A 35 5.14 8.10 -5.87
N PRO A 36 6.05 8.75 -5.12
CA PRO A 36 7.49 8.64 -5.43
C PRO A 36 8.04 7.20 -5.32
N PRO A 37 7.73 6.41 -4.27
CA PRO A 37 8.17 5.01 -4.21
C PRO A 37 7.63 4.11 -5.33
N HIS A 38 6.51 4.47 -5.96
CA HIS A 38 5.93 3.68 -7.05
C HIS A 38 6.82 3.70 -8.29
N PHE A 39 7.45 4.84 -8.61
CA PHE A 39 8.37 4.95 -9.74
C PHE A 39 9.62 4.08 -9.61
N TYR A 40 9.99 3.70 -8.39
CA TYR A 40 11.10 2.80 -8.12
C TYR A 40 10.66 1.34 -7.93
N GLY A 41 9.40 1.01 -8.19
CA GLY A 41 8.86 -0.34 -8.00
C GLY A 41 8.76 -0.79 -6.54
N LEU A 42 8.95 0.12 -5.58
CA LEU A 42 8.99 -0.20 -4.14
C LEU A 42 7.60 -0.24 -3.50
N PHE A 43 6.59 0.35 -4.14
CA PHE A 43 5.24 0.43 -3.60
C PHE A 43 4.16 0.51 -4.69
N ASN A 44 3.01 -0.10 -4.47
CA ASN A 44 1.85 0.01 -5.37
C ASN A 44 0.60 0.48 -4.59
N PRO A 45 0.34 1.81 -4.55
CA PRO A 45 -0.79 2.34 -3.78
C PRO A 45 -2.15 1.87 -4.32
N LEU A 46 -2.31 1.77 -5.65
CA LEU A 46 -3.54 1.25 -6.24
C LEU A 46 -3.73 -0.24 -5.95
N GLY A 47 -2.63 -1.01 -5.94
CA GLY A 47 -2.63 -2.43 -5.58
C GLY A 47 -3.20 -2.66 -4.19
N VAL A 48 -2.70 -1.92 -3.18
CA VAL A 48 -3.23 -2.00 -1.81
C VAL A 48 -4.74 -1.75 -1.77
N ILE A 49 -5.23 -0.69 -2.44
CA ILE A 49 -6.67 -0.38 -2.46
C ILE A 49 -7.47 -1.52 -3.08
N ARG A 50 -6.98 -2.08 -4.19
CA ARG A 50 -7.65 -3.17 -4.91
C ARG A 50 -7.74 -4.44 -4.09
N GLU A 51 -6.66 -4.84 -3.41
CA GLU A 51 -6.68 -6.01 -2.53
C GLU A 51 -7.73 -5.84 -1.42
N VAL A 52 -7.77 -4.66 -0.80
CA VAL A 52 -8.79 -4.36 0.22
C VAL A 52 -10.20 -4.38 -0.38
N GLN A 53 -10.44 -3.79 -1.55
CA GLN A 53 -11.73 -3.81 -2.22
C GLN A 53 -12.20 -5.23 -2.60
N MET A 54 -11.26 -6.14 -2.89
CA MET A 54 -11.54 -7.55 -3.18
C MET A 54 -11.76 -8.40 -1.92
N GLY A 55 -11.54 -7.82 -0.73
CA GLY A 55 -11.63 -8.54 0.55
C GLY A 55 -10.34 -9.28 0.93
N ASN A 56 -9.27 -9.15 0.14
CA ASN A 56 -7.97 -9.76 0.37
C ASN A 56 -7.12 -8.93 1.34
N LEU A 57 -7.68 -8.57 2.49
CA LEU A 57 -7.01 -7.69 3.44
C LEU A 57 -5.68 -8.27 3.93
N GLN A 58 -5.63 -9.59 4.17
CA GLN A 58 -4.41 -10.27 4.61
C GLN A 58 -3.28 -10.11 3.59
N GLU A 59 -3.60 -10.15 2.29
CA GLU A 59 -2.62 -9.95 1.23
C GLU A 59 -2.09 -8.50 1.24
N ALA A 60 -2.98 -7.52 1.42
CA ALA A 60 -2.60 -6.11 1.52
C ALA A 60 -1.65 -5.83 2.70
N ILE A 61 -1.87 -6.49 3.85
CA ILE A 61 -1.15 -6.22 5.10
C ILE A 61 0.16 -6.99 5.22
N THR A 62 0.21 -8.21 4.72
CA THR A 62 1.44 -9.05 4.74
C THR A 62 2.48 -8.57 3.71
N ASN A 63 2.08 -7.77 2.72
CA ASN A 63 2.98 -7.27 1.71
C ASN A 63 3.91 -6.19 2.27
N GLN A 64 5.23 -6.45 2.22
CA GLN A 64 6.26 -5.55 2.72
C GLN A 64 6.18 -4.13 2.11
N SER A 65 5.74 -4.03 0.86
CA SER A 65 5.61 -2.73 0.18
C SER A 65 4.65 -1.77 0.89
N LEU A 66 3.69 -2.25 1.69
CA LEU A 66 2.79 -1.42 2.51
C LEU A 66 3.57 -0.41 3.37
N PHE A 67 4.73 -0.82 3.89
CA PHE A 67 5.57 -0.01 4.78
C PHE A 67 6.47 0.99 4.03
N ASN A 68 6.53 0.93 2.70
CA ASN A 68 7.27 1.88 1.87
C ASN A 68 6.49 3.17 1.56
N CYS A 69 5.24 3.28 1.99
CA CYS A 69 4.49 4.51 1.86
C CYS A 69 5.03 5.59 2.81
N LEU A 70 5.51 6.70 2.24
CA LEU A 70 6.14 7.81 2.95
C LEU A 70 5.15 8.71 3.72
N THR A 71 3.85 8.41 3.69
CA THR A 71 2.79 9.27 4.27
C THR A 71 2.85 10.74 3.81
N CYS A 72 3.44 11.00 2.64
CA CYS A 72 3.66 12.34 2.08
C CYS A 72 2.39 13.04 1.55
N ASN A 73 1.25 12.35 1.59
CA ASN A 73 -0.07 12.85 1.19
C ASN A 73 -0.26 13.30 -0.28
N ARG A 74 0.75 13.17 -1.15
CA ARG A 74 0.64 13.49 -2.59
C ARG A 74 -0.54 12.82 -3.29
N CYS A 75 -0.78 11.53 -3.00
CA CYS A 75 -1.90 10.79 -3.58
C CYS A 75 -3.26 11.43 -3.26
N MET A 76 -3.40 12.10 -2.11
CA MET A 76 -4.61 12.79 -1.70
C MET A 76 -4.80 14.11 -2.44
N THR A 77 -3.72 14.88 -2.63
CA THR A 77 -3.75 16.16 -3.35
C THR A 77 -4.32 16.03 -4.76
N TYR A 78 -4.04 14.92 -5.44
CA TYR A 78 -4.50 14.67 -6.81
C TYR A 78 -5.72 13.74 -6.90
N CYS A 79 -6.21 13.19 -5.79
CA CYS A 79 -7.30 12.22 -5.85
C CYS A 79 -8.62 12.91 -6.22
N PRO A 80 -9.30 12.51 -7.33
CA PRO A 80 -10.58 13.12 -7.71
C PRO A 80 -11.72 12.76 -6.74
N ASN A 81 -11.56 11.67 -5.98
CA ASN A 81 -12.54 11.18 -4.99
C ASN A 81 -12.17 11.60 -3.56
N SER A 82 -11.23 12.52 -3.38
CA SER A 82 -10.94 13.16 -2.11
C SER A 82 -11.15 14.66 -2.26
N LYS A 83 -12.12 15.22 -1.54
CA LYS A 83 -12.41 16.65 -1.58
C LYS A 83 -12.68 17.14 -0.17
N ASN A 84 -11.99 18.19 0.25
CA ASN A 84 -12.22 18.89 1.51
C ASN A 84 -12.28 17.99 2.76
N GLY A 85 -11.49 16.91 2.80
CA GLY A 85 -11.47 15.95 3.91
C GLY A 85 -12.55 14.87 3.85
N GLU A 86 -13.40 14.87 2.83
CA GLU A 86 -14.43 13.86 2.60
C GLU A 86 -14.05 12.91 1.46
N GLY A 87 -14.55 11.68 1.56
CA GLY A 87 -14.37 10.62 0.56
C GLY A 87 -13.15 9.75 0.82
N MET A 88 -12.40 9.45 -0.24
CA MET A 88 -11.20 8.63 -0.14
C MET A 88 -10.20 9.30 0.80
N ASN A 89 -9.62 8.52 1.72
CA ASN A 89 -8.55 8.97 2.61
C ASN A 89 -7.45 7.91 2.74
N PHE A 90 -6.48 7.98 1.83
CA PHE A 90 -5.37 7.02 1.75
C PHE A 90 -4.45 7.11 2.97
N ALA A 91 -4.25 8.31 3.52
CA ALA A 91 -3.41 8.48 4.70
C ALA A 91 -3.99 7.73 5.91
N VAL A 92 -5.31 7.85 6.13
CA VAL A 92 -6.02 7.10 7.17
C VAL A 92 -6.02 5.61 6.87
N LEU A 93 -6.28 5.20 5.63
CA LEU A 93 -6.21 3.79 5.22
C LEU A 93 -4.84 3.17 5.59
N MET A 94 -3.75 3.83 5.21
CA MET A 94 -2.41 3.34 5.49
C MET A 94 -2.11 3.29 7.00
N ARG A 95 -2.59 4.26 7.79
CA ARG A 95 -2.47 4.23 9.24
C ARG A 95 -3.17 2.99 9.81
N LEU A 96 -4.45 2.78 9.45
CA LEU A 96 -5.26 1.66 9.94
C LEU A 96 -4.64 0.32 9.58
N LEU A 97 -4.20 0.14 8.33
CA LEU A 97 -3.56 -1.11 7.88
C LEU A 97 -2.27 -1.40 8.66
N ARG A 98 -1.43 -0.39 8.91
CA ARG A 98 -0.17 -0.57 9.66
C ARG A 98 -0.41 -0.80 11.14
N GLU A 99 -1.35 -0.07 11.72
CA GLU A 99 -1.75 -0.21 13.12
C GLU A 99 -2.27 -1.63 13.37
N TYR A 100 -3.14 -2.11 12.48
CA TYR A 100 -3.59 -3.48 12.52
C TYR A 100 -2.45 -4.49 12.40
N ALA A 101 -1.55 -4.30 11.42
CA ALA A 101 -0.38 -5.16 11.22
C ALA A 101 0.47 -5.26 12.48
N HIS A 102 0.72 -4.12 13.13
CA HIS A 102 1.52 -4.00 14.34
C HIS A 102 0.85 -4.69 15.54
N ASN A 103 -0.41 -4.34 15.80
CA ASN A 103 -1.17 -4.86 16.95
C ASN A 103 -1.33 -6.38 16.91
N HIS A 104 -1.43 -6.96 15.70
CA HIS A 104 -1.60 -8.40 15.48
C HIS A 104 -0.30 -9.12 15.10
N GLN A 105 0.84 -8.41 15.09
CA GLN A 105 2.16 -8.95 14.73
C GLN A 105 2.14 -9.77 13.42
N VAL A 106 1.47 -9.24 12.41
CA VAL A 106 1.28 -9.93 11.12
C VAL A 106 2.63 -10.21 10.48
N PRO A 107 2.93 -11.46 10.04
CA PRO A 107 4.20 -11.76 9.40
C PRO A 107 4.29 -11.06 8.04
N ILE A 108 5.45 -10.45 7.77
CA ILE A 108 5.72 -9.77 6.49
C ILE A 108 6.33 -10.76 5.51
N LYS A 109 5.78 -10.83 4.29
CA LYS A 109 6.34 -11.67 3.23
C LYS A 109 7.77 -11.25 2.94
N ASN A 110 8.66 -12.23 2.82
CA ASN A 110 10.06 -12.04 2.45
C ASN A 110 10.86 -11.14 3.43
N SER A 111 10.46 -11.09 4.71
CA SER A 111 11.16 -10.30 5.73
C SER A 111 11.05 -10.97 7.10
N THR A 112 12.16 -10.98 7.83
CA THR A 112 12.20 -11.38 9.25
C THR A 112 11.83 -10.23 10.19
N ASN A 113 11.76 -8.99 9.67
CA ASN A 113 11.48 -7.80 10.46
C ASN A 113 9.99 -7.70 10.84
N PRO A 114 9.68 -7.19 12.04
CA PRO A 114 8.32 -6.96 12.47
C PRO A 114 7.65 -5.82 11.67
N PRO A 115 6.30 -5.80 11.58
CA PRO A 115 5.55 -4.70 10.99
C PRO A 115 5.95 -3.33 11.55
N GLY A 116 6.22 -2.37 10.65
CA GLY A 116 6.50 -0.98 11.02
C GLY A 116 7.97 -0.65 11.31
N LEU A 117 8.86 -1.65 11.43
CA LEU A 117 10.30 -1.40 11.40
C LEU A 117 10.68 -1.06 9.96
N CYS A 118 11.09 0.19 9.72
CA CYS A 118 11.40 0.73 8.39
C CYS A 118 12.16 -0.30 7.55
N THR A 119 11.51 -0.82 6.50
CA THR A 119 12.13 -1.72 5.51
C THR A 119 13.36 -1.09 4.86
N LEU A 120 13.51 0.23 4.90
CA LEU A 120 14.71 0.94 4.45
C LEU A 120 15.95 0.67 5.34
N LEU A 121 15.77 0.28 6.60
CA LEU A 121 16.85 -0.18 7.48
C LEU A 121 17.07 -1.70 7.39
N SER A 122 16.17 -2.41 6.72
CA SER A 122 16.40 -3.77 6.25
C SER A 122 17.33 -3.70 5.03
N TYR A 123 18.61 -3.47 5.30
CA TYR A 123 19.69 -3.94 4.43
C TYR A 123 19.34 -5.38 3.99
N PRO A 124 19.43 -5.72 2.70
CA PRO A 124 18.91 -6.99 2.20
C PRO A 124 19.46 -8.15 3.02
N ASP A 125 18.56 -9.02 3.48
CA ASP A 125 18.93 -10.36 3.92
C ASP A 125 19.76 -10.95 2.77
N LYS A 126 21.00 -11.37 3.06
CA LYS A 126 22.01 -11.79 2.07
C LYS A 126 21.62 -13.00 1.19
N ASN A 127 20.37 -13.46 1.29
CA ASN A 127 19.84 -14.67 0.67
C ASN A 127 18.67 -14.41 -0.31
N THR A 128 18.25 -13.16 -0.54
CA THR A 128 17.36 -12.85 -1.66
C THR A 128 18.19 -12.52 -2.88
N GLU A 129 18.20 -13.44 -3.84
CA GLU A 129 18.75 -13.20 -5.17
C GLU A 129 18.15 -11.90 -5.73
N ILE A 130 19.03 -10.98 -6.08
CA ILE A 130 18.70 -9.73 -6.75
C ILE A 130 18.16 -10.13 -8.12
N SER A 131 16.82 -10.21 -8.25
CA SER A 131 16.18 -10.18 -9.56
C SER A 131 16.75 -8.98 -10.30
N GLU A 132 17.39 -9.27 -11.43
CA GLU A 132 18.17 -8.33 -12.22
C GLU A 132 17.44 -6.99 -12.40
N LYS A 133 18.20 -5.94 -12.14
CA LYS A 133 17.91 -4.53 -12.40
C LYS A 133 17.25 -4.37 -13.78
N PRO A 134 16.13 -3.66 -13.95
CA PRO A 134 15.76 -3.21 -15.28
C PRO A 134 16.86 -2.23 -15.74
N GLU A 135 17.57 -2.58 -16.80
CA GLU A 135 18.47 -1.67 -17.50
C GLU A 135 17.66 -0.44 -17.90
N ILE A 136 17.87 0.66 -17.19
CA ILE A 136 17.45 1.97 -17.66
C ILE A 136 18.42 2.32 -18.78
N LEU A 137 18.05 2.00 -20.02
CA LEU A 137 18.68 2.53 -21.21
C LEU A 137 18.33 4.02 -21.32
N LEU A 138 19.04 4.85 -20.55
CA LEU A 138 19.18 6.28 -20.84
C LEU A 138 20.26 6.42 -21.91
N SER A 139 19.90 6.16 -23.17
CA SER A 139 20.71 6.63 -24.30
C SER A 139 20.53 8.13 -24.41
N LEU A 140 21.39 8.89 -23.70
CA LEU A 140 21.61 10.31 -23.96
C LEU A 140 22.47 10.48 -25.22
N THR A 141 21.90 10.13 -26.37
CA THR A 141 22.31 10.57 -27.70
C THR A 141 21.10 10.37 -28.60
N ASP A 142 20.37 11.47 -28.88
CA ASP A 142 19.63 11.76 -30.11
C ASP A 142 18.57 12.86 -29.83
N ILE A 143 19.07 14.10 -29.67
CA ILE A 143 18.61 15.41 -30.21
C ILE A 143 19.58 16.48 -29.69
#